data_AF-A0A9W7HRA0-F1
#
_entry.id   AF-A0A9W7HRA0-F1
#
_cell.length_a   1.000
_cell.length_b   1.000
_cell.length_c   1.000
_cell.angle_alpha   90.00
_cell.angle_beta   90.00
_cell.angle_gamma   90.00
#
_symmetry.space_group_name_H-M   'P 1'
#
loop_
_entity.id
_entity.type
_entity.pdbx_description
1 polymer ?
#
loop_
_entity_poly.entity_id
_entity_poly.type
_entity_poly.pdbx_seq_one_letter_code
_entity_poly.pdbx_strand_id
1 'polypeptide(L)'
;MRKYALIACVDMKPSQGARITILYHITFLVNSASHIWGNQAWNTGDLSKNNWWMALLSLGEGWHNNHHAFEYSARHGLEWLQLDLTWYVIRFLQVIGLATEVKLPSQAHMQRMAFNN
;
A
#
# COMPACT_ATOMS: atom_id res chain seq x y z
N MET A 1 -3.70 43.01 26.82
CA MET A 1 -4.81 42.02 26.93
C MET A 1 -5.03 41.35 25.59
N ARG A 2 -5.14 40.01 25.57
CA ARG A 2 -5.64 39.11 24.50
C ARG A 2 -4.78 39.03 23.23
N LYS A 3 -3.94 37.99 23.00
CA LYS A 3 -4.24 36.55 22.79
C LYS A 3 -5.45 36.33 21.87
N TYR A 4 -5.28 36.24 20.55
CA TYR A 4 -6.08 35.35 19.69
C TYR A 4 -5.34 34.97 18.40
N ALA A 5 -5.28 33.65 18.18
CA ALA A 5 -5.22 32.99 16.89
C ALA A 5 -3.89 33.07 16.10
N LEU A 6 -2.81 32.60 16.72
CA LEU A 6 -1.76 31.88 15.99
C LEU A 6 -2.26 30.44 15.74
N ILE A 7 -3.28 30.29 14.90
CA ILE A 7 -3.66 29.00 14.31
C ILE A 7 -3.49 29.19 12.82
N ALA A 8 -2.52 28.46 12.26
CA ALA A 8 -2.26 28.38 10.84
C ALA A 8 -3.51 27.83 10.12
N CYS A 9 -4.43 28.72 9.74
CA CYS A 9 -5.16 28.50 8.50
C CYS A 9 -4.13 28.64 7.39
N VAL A 10 -3.53 27.51 7.01
CA VAL A 10 -2.97 27.39 5.67
C VAL A 10 -4.14 27.67 4.75
N ASP A 11 -4.15 28.80 4.06
CA ASP A 11 -5.19 29.20 3.12
C ASP A 11 -5.31 28.14 2.02
N MET A 12 -6.14 27.13 2.28
CA MET A 12 -6.28 25.98 1.42
C MET A 12 -7.08 26.42 0.20
N LYS A 13 -6.40 26.60 -0.93
CA LYS A 13 -7.06 26.91 -2.20
C LYS A 13 -8.11 25.81 -2.48
N PRO A 14 -9.27 26.12 -3.08
CA PRO A 14 -10.31 25.11 -3.36
C PRO A 14 -9.79 23.86 -4.09
N SER A 15 -8.79 24.03 -4.96
CA SER A 15 -8.10 22.93 -5.65
C SER A 15 -7.27 22.01 -4.74
N GLN A 16 -6.76 22.51 -3.61
CA GLN A 16 -6.04 21.73 -2.62
C GLN A 16 -6.98 20.87 -1.78
N GLY A 17 -8.19 21.37 -1.48
CA GLY A 17 -9.21 20.59 -0.78
C GLY A 17 -9.63 19.34 -1.54
N ALA A 18 -9.97 19.49 -2.82
CA ALA A 18 -10.36 18.36 -3.68
C ALA A 18 -9.25 17.29 -3.78
N ARG A 19 -7.99 17.72 -3.95
CA ARG A 19 -6.83 16.81 -3.98
C ARG A 19 -6.72 15.97 -2.71
N ILE A 20 -6.79 16.62 -1.55
CA ILE A 20 -6.66 15.94 -0.26
C ILE A 20 -7.83 14.98 -0.05
N THR A 21 -9.05 15.40 -0.40
CA THR A 21 -10.23 14.53 -0.35
C THR A 21 -10.03 13.28 -1.20
N ILE A 22 -9.64 13.42 -2.47
CA ILE A 22 -9.41 12.27 -3.36
C ILE A 22 -8.33 11.35 -2.80
N LEU A 23 -7.22 11.90 -2.32
CA LEU A 23 -6.12 11.12 -1.75
C LEU A 23 -6.59 10.30 -0.54
N TYR A 24 -7.29 10.90 0.42
CA TYR A 24 -7.82 10.17 1.56
C TYR A 24 -8.83 9.11 1.16
N HIS A 25 -9.70 9.38 0.19
CA HIS A 25 -10.66 8.38 -0.27
C HIS A 25 -9.95 7.18 -0.90
N ILE A 26 -8.92 7.38 -1.72
CA ILE A 26 -8.13 6.28 -2.28
C ILE A 26 -7.45 5.48 -1.16
N THR A 27 -6.83 6.15 -0.18
CA THR A 27 -6.17 5.48 0.95
C THR A 27 -7.15 4.61 1.74
N PHE A 28 -8.29 5.16 2.14
CA PHE A 28 -9.28 4.39 2.91
C PHE A 28 -9.99 3.32 2.08
N LEU A 29 -10.12 3.53 0.77
CA LEU A 29 -10.71 2.56 -0.13
C LEU A 29 -9.89 1.28 -0.20
N VAL A 30 -8.56 1.30 0.04
CA VAL A 30 -7.75 0.07 0.16
C VAL A 30 -8.34 -0.84 1.25
N ASN A 31 -8.63 -0.32 2.44
CA ASN A 31 -9.18 -1.11 3.55
C ASN A 31 -10.57 -1.69 3.24
N SER A 32 -11.38 -1.00 2.44
CA SER A 32 -12.72 -1.48 2.09
C SER A 32 -12.71 -2.37 0.86
N ALA A 33 -12.29 -1.83 -0.29
CA ALA A 33 -12.33 -2.53 -1.57
C ALA A 33 -11.44 -3.77 -1.58
N SER A 34 -10.24 -3.71 -1.00
CA SER A 34 -9.31 -4.85 -0.96
C SER A 34 -9.65 -5.88 0.11
N HIS A 35 -10.66 -5.65 0.96
CA HIS A 35 -11.21 -6.70 1.85
C HIS A 35 -12.52 -7.31 1.33
N ILE A 36 -13.10 -6.73 0.28
CA ILE A 36 -14.37 -7.18 -0.31
C ILE A 36 -14.14 -7.85 -1.67
N TRP A 37 -13.35 -7.22 -2.54
CA TRP A 37 -13.14 -7.66 -3.92
C TRP A 37 -11.70 -8.05 -4.21
N GLY A 38 -11.52 -9.09 -5.02
CA GLY A 38 -10.23 -9.57 -5.49
C GLY A 38 -9.99 -11.05 -5.20
N ASN A 39 -8.73 -11.45 -5.31
CA ASN A 39 -8.30 -12.84 -5.06
C ASN A 39 -7.47 -12.93 -3.77
N GLN A 40 -7.58 -14.06 -3.06
CA GLN A 40 -6.74 -14.34 -1.91
C GLN A 40 -5.70 -15.40 -2.31
N ALA A 41 -4.42 -15.02 -2.35
CA ALA A 41 -3.31 -15.88 -2.74
C ALA A 41 -2.65 -16.58 -1.53
N TRP A 42 -2.75 -15.96 -0.35
CA TRP A 42 -2.12 -16.39 0.89
C TRP A 42 -3.14 -16.53 2.00
N ASN A 43 -2.95 -17.55 2.83
CA ASN A 43 -3.76 -17.84 4.00
C ASN A 43 -3.35 -16.93 5.17
N THR A 44 -3.90 -15.72 5.19
CA THR A 44 -3.67 -14.69 6.21
C THR A 44 -4.62 -14.79 7.40
N GLY A 45 -5.66 -15.63 7.32
CA GLY A 45 -6.70 -15.74 8.35
C GLY A 45 -7.69 -14.56 8.39
N ASP A 46 -7.54 -13.59 7.48
CA ASP A 46 -8.43 -12.45 7.34
C ASP A 46 -9.08 -12.40 5.93
N LEU A 47 -9.81 -11.31 5.66
CA LEU A 47 -10.51 -11.12 4.39
C LEU A 47 -9.70 -10.31 3.36
N SER A 48 -8.40 -10.07 3.58
CA SER A 48 -7.58 -9.30 2.65
C SER A 48 -7.51 -10.00 1.29
N LYS A 49 -7.55 -9.21 0.21
CA LYS A 49 -7.57 -9.66 -1.18
C LYS A 49 -6.65 -8.78 -2.04
N ASN A 50 -6.05 -9.41 -3.04
CA ASN A 50 -5.31 -8.77 -4.12
C ASN A 50 -6.27 -8.23 -5.17
N ASN A 51 -6.17 -6.94 -5.47
CA ASN A 51 -7.05 -6.21 -6.37
C ASN A 51 -6.23 -5.30 -7.30
N TRP A 52 -6.20 -5.65 -8.59
CA TRP A 52 -5.32 -5.02 -9.58
C TRP A 52 -5.67 -3.56 -9.90
N TRP A 53 -6.95 -3.20 -9.93
CA TRP A 53 -7.37 -1.83 -10.23
C TRP A 53 -7.14 -0.93 -9.01
N MET A 54 -7.33 -1.48 -7.80
CA MET A 54 -6.91 -0.79 -6.58
C MET A 54 -5.41 -0.57 -6.56
N ALA A 55 -4.60 -1.57 -6.94
CA ALA A 55 -3.15 -1.43 -6.97
C ALA A 55 -2.69 -0.30 -7.91
N LEU A 56 -3.37 -0.11 -9.04
CA LEU A 56 -3.09 1.03 -9.94
C LEU A 56 -3.43 2.38 -9.30
N LEU A 57 -4.57 2.48 -8.61
CA LEU A 57 -5.01 3.73 -7.95
C LEU A 57 -4.16 4.08 -6.72
N SER A 58 -3.78 3.08 -5.93
CA SER A 58 -3.03 3.23 -4.68
C SER A 58 -1.53 3.00 -4.84
N LEU A 59 -1.04 2.91 -6.07
CA LEU A 59 0.38 2.79 -6.41
C LEU A 59 1.06 1.49 -5.90
N GLY A 60 0.29 0.46 -5.59
CA GLY A 60 0.77 -0.87 -5.16
C GLY A 60 0.01 -1.46 -3.96
N GLU A 61 -0.66 -0.63 -3.15
CA GLU A 61 -1.33 -1.09 -1.92
C GLU A 61 -2.53 -2.02 -2.16
N GLY A 62 -3.01 -2.11 -3.41
CA GLY A 62 -4.08 -3.03 -3.79
C GLY A 62 -3.68 -4.50 -3.78
N TRP A 63 -2.38 -4.83 -3.72
CA TRP A 63 -1.90 -6.20 -3.45
C TRP A 63 -2.00 -6.52 -1.95
N HIS A 64 -3.19 -6.32 -1.40
CA HIS A 64 -3.41 -6.20 0.03
C HIS A 64 -3.29 -7.56 0.75
N ASN A 65 -3.67 -8.66 0.09
CA ASN A 65 -3.43 -9.99 0.66
C ASN A 65 -1.94 -10.33 0.71
N ASN A 66 -1.15 -9.91 -0.28
CA ASN A 66 0.30 -10.05 -0.21
C ASN A 66 0.89 -9.20 0.93
N HIS A 67 0.41 -7.97 1.10
CA HIS A 67 0.84 -7.09 2.19
C HIS A 67 0.54 -7.72 3.56
N HIS A 68 -0.67 -8.21 3.78
CA HIS A 68 -1.05 -8.89 5.03
C HIS A 68 -0.28 -10.20 5.25
N ALA A 69 0.09 -10.90 4.18
CA ALA A 69 0.91 -12.10 4.29
C ALA A 69 2.37 -11.79 4.66
N PHE A 70 2.91 -10.66 4.20
CA PHE A 70 4.31 -10.30 4.36
C PHE A 70 4.47 -8.81 4.69
N GLU A 71 3.95 -8.38 5.84
CA GLU A 71 3.90 -6.97 6.27
C GLU A 71 5.29 -6.29 6.31
N TYR A 72 6.35 -7.08 6.52
CA TYR A 72 7.73 -6.60 6.54
C TYR A 72 8.34 -6.40 5.16
N SER A 73 7.68 -6.87 4.09
CA SER A 73 8.23 -6.78 2.75
C SER A 73 8.07 -5.39 2.18
N ALA A 74 9.12 -4.89 1.56
CA ALA A 74 9.09 -3.65 0.79
C ALA A 74 8.34 -3.77 -0.55
N ARG A 75 7.93 -4.98 -0.96
CA ARG A 75 7.28 -5.27 -2.24
C ARG A 75 5.92 -5.92 -1.97
N HIS A 76 4.86 -5.25 -2.37
CA HIS A 76 3.49 -5.77 -2.27
C HIS A 76 3.12 -6.62 -3.49
N GLY A 77 3.53 -6.22 -4.69
CA GLY A 77 3.27 -6.98 -5.91
C GLY A 77 4.26 -8.12 -6.12
N LEU A 78 3.98 -9.33 -5.63
CA LEU A 78 4.91 -10.46 -5.62
C LEU A 78 4.98 -11.25 -6.94
N GLU A 79 3.90 -11.25 -7.71
CA GLU A 79 3.84 -11.93 -9.02
C GLU A 79 4.25 -11.00 -10.18
N TRP A 80 4.47 -11.56 -11.36
CA TRP A 80 5.02 -10.82 -12.50
C TRP A 80 4.09 -9.71 -13.03
N LEU A 81 2.76 -9.95 -13.05
CA LEU A 81 1.75 -8.97 -13.48
C LEU A 81 1.35 -7.97 -12.40
N GLN A 82 1.88 -8.13 -11.18
CA GLN A 82 1.49 -7.30 -10.06
C GLN A 82 2.31 -6.02 -10.05
N LEU A 83 1.80 -5.01 -10.78
CA LEU A 83 2.41 -3.68 -10.87
C LEU A 83 2.42 -3.00 -9.49
N ASP A 84 3.60 -2.60 -9.05
CA ASP A 84 3.83 -1.99 -7.74
C ASP A 84 4.79 -0.80 -7.92
N LEU A 85 4.22 0.39 -8.01
CA LEU A 85 4.99 1.60 -8.28
C LEU A 85 5.85 1.99 -7.07
N THR A 86 5.32 1.80 -5.86
CA THR A 86 6.07 2.00 -4.61
C THR A 86 7.32 1.13 -4.57
N TRP A 87 7.22 -0.14 -4.97
CA TRP A 87 8.38 -1.03 -5.08
C TRP A 87 9.42 -0.51 -6.08
N TYR A 88 9.00 -0.01 -7.25
CA TYR A 88 9.94 0.53 -8.23
C TYR A 88 10.68 1.77 -7.70
N VAL A 89 10.00 2.63 -6.93
CA VAL A 89 10.64 3.77 -6.25
C VAL A 89 11.63 3.27 -5.20
N ILE A 90 11.26 2.32 -4.34
CA ILE A 90 12.17 1.74 -3.33
C ILE A 90 13.39 1.11 -4.00
N ARG A 91 13.19 0.40 -5.12
CA ARG A 91 14.28 -0.20 -5.88
C ARG A 91 15.20 0.82 -6.50
N PHE A 92 14.66 1.91 -7.03
CA PHE A 92 15.47 3.03 -7.49
C PHE A 92 16.32 3.60 -6.35
N LEU A 93 15.71 3.85 -5.18
CA LEU A 93 16.41 4.32 -3.98
C LEU A 93 17.48 3.34 -3.51
N GLN A 94 17.24 2.04 -3.63
CA GLN A 94 18.21 1.00 -3.32
C GLN A 94 19.42 1.03 -4.26
N VAL A 95 19.18 1.21 -5.56
CA VAL A 95 20.26 1.29 -6.58
C VAL A 95 21.17 2.49 -6.35
N ILE A 96 20.61 3.64 -5.94
CA ILE A 96 21.41 4.85 -5.64
C ILE A 96 21.96 4.87 -4.21
N GLY A 97 21.79 3.79 -3.44
CA GLY A 97 22.34 3.64 -2.09
C GLY A 97 21.60 4.38 -0.98
N LEU A 98 20.41 4.92 -1.24
CA LEU A 98 19.58 5.60 -0.22
C LEU A 98 18.73 4.63 0.60
N ALA A 99 18.43 3.44 0.07
CA ALA A 99 17.74 2.37 0.79
C ALA A 99 18.63 1.13 0.87
N THR A 100 19.10 0.77 2.06
CA THR A 100 20.10 -0.30 2.26
C THR A 100 19.48 -1.61 2.75
N GLU A 101 18.53 -1.55 3.69
CA GLU A 101 17.94 -2.71 4.38
C GLU A 101 16.58 -3.14 3.80
N VAL A 102 16.49 -3.25 2.47
CA VAL A 102 15.24 -3.62 1.78
C VAL A 102 14.95 -5.12 1.93
N LYS A 103 13.81 -5.46 2.53
CA LYS A 103 13.41 -6.85 2.82
C LYS A 103 12.36 -7.39 1.84
N LEU A 104 12.49 -8.67 1.50
CA LEU A 104 11.57 -9.43 0.66
C LEU A 104 11.13 -10.72 1.37
N PRO A 105 9.97 -11.29 1.00
CA PRO A 105 9.54 -12.56 1.58
C PRO A 105 10.52 -13.68 1.24
N SER A 106 10.81 -14.53 2.22
CA SER A 106 11.62 -15.73 1.98
C SER A 106 10.73 -16.85 1.44
N GLN A 107 11.29 -17.74 0.62
CA GLN A 107 10.54 -18.87 0.07
C GLN A 107 9.92 -19.76 1.17
N ALA A 108 10.65 -19.97 2.26
CA ALA A 108 10.14 -20.72 3.41
C ALA A 108 8.94 -20.01 4.08
N HIS A 109 8.94 -18.67 4.13
CA HIS A 109 7.80 -17.93 4.66
C HIS A 109 6.61 -17.97 3.71
N MET A 110 6.85 -17.86 2.39
CA MET A 110 5.81 -18.00 1.37
C MET A 110 5.14 -19.36 1.44
N GLN A 111 5.92 -20.44 1.60
CA GLN A 111 5.38 -21.80 1.77
C GLN A 111 4.50 -21.94 3.02
N ARG A 112 4.83 -21.27 4.13
CA ARG A 112 4.01 -21.29 5.35
C ARG A 112 2.67 -20.57 5.18
N MET A 113 2.66 -19.50 4.39
CA MET A 113 1.45 -18.71 4.11
C MET A 113 0.62 -19.27 2.96
N ALA A 114 1.14 -20.26 2.22
CA ALA A 114 0.38 -20.90 1.15
C ALA A 114 -0.82 -21.69 1.71
N PHE A 115 -1.87 -21.82 0.90
CA PHE A 115 -2.98 -22.70 1.26
C PHE A 115 -2.52 -24.17 1.31
N ASN A 116 -2.92 -24.88 2.35
CA ASN A 116 -2.73 -26.32 2.44
C ASN A 116 -3.78 -26.98 1.53
N ASN A 117 -3.32 -27.61 0.44
CA ASN A 117 -4.13 -28.48 -0.41
C ASN A 117 -4.20 -29.90 0.15
#